data_AF-A0A954RYC7-F1
#
_entry.id   AF-A0A954RYC7-F1
#
_cell.length_a   1.000
_cell.length_b   1.000
_cell.length_c   1.000
_cell.angle_alpha   90.00
_cell.angle_beta   90.00
_cell.angle_gamma   90.00
#
_symmetry.space_group_name_H-M   'P 1'
#
loop_
_entity.id
_entity.type
_entity.pdbx_description
1 polymer ?
#
loop_
_entity_poly.entity_id
_entity_poly.type
_entity_poly.pdbx_seq_one_letter_code
_entity_poly.pdbx_strand_id
1 'polypeptide(L)'
;MTDNPFLQQVVENPDDDAARLVYADYLEEQGDPRSEFIRVQCELARTSPLDPGYEDLSLRSEDLLDEHRDTWVGGLAPDVKKAVFERGFIA
;
A
#
# COMPACT_ATOMS: atom_id res chain seq x y z
N MET A 1 -0.78 6.94 -19.35
CA MET A 1 -1.51 7.97 -18.63
C MET A 1 -2.14 7.27 -17.46
N THR A 2 -1.89 7.73 -16.24
CA THR A 2 -2.55 7.18 -15.07
C THR A 2 -3.97 7.75 -15.08
N ASP A 3 -4.91 7.07 -15.74
CA ASP A 3 -6.27 7.56 -16.01
C ASP A 3 -7.16 7.63 -14.75
N ASN A 4 -6.57 7.57 -13.55
CA ASN A 4 -7.27 7.64 -12.28
C ASN A 4 -6.88 8.93 -11.53
N PRO A 5 -7.83 9.86 -11.31
CA PRO A 5 -7.54 11.14 -10.65
C PRO A 5 -7.07 10.99 -9.19
N PHE A 6 -7.52 9.95 -8.47
CA PHE A 6 -7.07 9.68 -7.10
C PHE A 6 -5.62 9.20 -7.07
N LEU A 7 -5.22 8.39 -8.05
CA LEU A 7 -3.83 7.97 -8.17
C LEU A 7 -2.93 9.13 -8.61
N GLN A 8 -3.43 10.06 -9.41
CA GLN A 8 -2.71 11.31 -9.71
C GLN A 8 -2.44 12.13 -8.45
N GLN A 9 -3.41 12.26 -7.54
CA GLN A 9 -3.21 12.97 -6.27
C GLN A 9 -2.10 12.36 -5.41
N VAL A 10 -2.02 11.02 -5.38
CA VAL A 10 -0.94 10.30 -4.67
C VAL A 10 0.42 10.56 -5.34
N VAL A 11 0.48 10.60 -6.67
CA VAL A 11 1.73 10.88 -7.40
C VAL A 11 2.19 12.33 -7.18
N GLU A 12 1.26 13.28 -7.10
CA GLU A 12 1.56 14.69 -6.84
C GLU A 12 1.98 14.94 -5.39
N ASN A 13 1.46 14.15 -4.44
CA ASN A 13 1.74 14.29 -3.01
C ASN A 13 2.09 12.92 -2.39
N PRO A 14 3.29 12.37 -2.68
CA PRO A 14 3.64 11.01 -2.27
C PRO A 14 3.69 10.81 -0.75
N ASP A 15 4.01 11.83 0.04
CA ASP A 15 4.05 11.73 1.50
C ASP A 15 2.70 11.96 2.18
N ASP A 16 1.66 12.32 1.42
CA ASP A 16 0.33 12.60 1.95
C ASP A 16 -0.48 11.32 2.10
N ASP A 17 -0.51 10.79 3.32
CA ASP A 17 -1.35 9.63 3.62
C ASP A 17 -2.84 9.89 3.37
N ALA A 18 -3.33 11.14 3.42
CA ALA A 18 -4.74 11.42 3.14
C ALA A 18 -5.07 11.15 1.67
N ALA A 19 -4.20 11.57 0.74
CA ALA A 19 -4.34 11.22 -0.67
C ALA A 19 -4.31 9.71 -0.89
N ARG A 20 -3.44 8.99 -0.16
CA ARG A 20 -3.35 7.52 -0.21
C ARG A 20 -4.61 6.84 0.31
N LEU A 21 -5.20 7.35 1.40
CA LEU A 21 -6.44 6.82 1.96
C LEU A 21 -7.64 7.07 1.04
N VAL A 22 -7.72 8.23 0.36
CA VAL A 22 -8.74 8.47 -0.67
C VAL A 22 -8.60 7.48 -1.83
N TYR A 23 -7.38 7.18 -2.27
CA TYR A 23 -7.16 6.15 -3.28
C TYR A 23 -7.52 4.75 -2.77
N ALA A 24 -7.29 4.45 -1.49
CA ALA A 24 -7.74 3.21 -0.88
C ALA A 24 -9.27 3.09 -0.86
N ASP A 25 -10.00 4.17 -0.55
CA ASP A 25 -11.47 4.21 -0.63
C ASP A 25 -11.95 3.86 -2.06
N TYR A 26 -11.32 4.46 -3.07
CA TYR A 26 -11.63 4.13 -4.48
C TYR A 26 -11.38 2.66 -4.81
N LEU A 27 -10.26 2.08 -4.35
CA LEU A 27 -9.92 0.68 -4.59
C LEU A 27 -10.88 -0.28 -3.87
N GLU A 28 -11.35 0.08 -2.68
CA GLU A 28 -12.33 -0.68 -1.92
C GLU A 28 -13.67 -0.78 -2.67
N GLU A 29 -14.11 0.31 -3.31
CA GLU A 29 -15.30 0.31 -4.17
C GLU A 29 -15.17 -0.63 -5.39
N GLN A 30 -13.94 -0.88 -5.85
CA GLN A 30 -13.66 -1.84 -6.92
C GLN A 30 -13.44 -3.27 -6.42
N GLY A 31 -13.44 -3.49 -5.11
CA GLY A 31 -13.12 -4.78 -4.50
C GLY A 31 -11.64 -5.16 -4.62
N ASP A 32 -10.74 -4.18 -4.79
CA ASP A 32 -9.31 -4.43 -4.89
C ASP A 32 -8.68 -4.56 -3.49
N PRO A 33 -8.03 -5.69 -3.16
CA PRO A 33 -7.41 -5.93 -1.85
C PRO A 33 -6.27 -4.95 -1.52
N ARG A 34 -5.75 -4.22 -2.52
CA ARG A 34 -4.75 -3.19 -2.31
C ARG A 34 -5.26 -2.01 -1.48
N SER A 35 -6.58 -1.82 -1.41
CA SER A 35 -7.22 -0.86 -0.51
C SER A 35 -6.80 -1.09 0.95
N GLU A 36 -6.95 -2.31 1.44
CA GLU A 36 -6.60 -2.70 2.81
C GLU A 36 -5.09 -2.55 3.04
N PHE A 37 -4.27 -2.99 2.08
CA PHE A 37 -2.81 -2.90 2.19
C PHE A 37 -2.32 -1.45 2.35
N ILE A 38 -2.90 -0.50 1.59
CA ILE A 38 -2.59 0.92 1.73
C ILE A 38 -2.97 1.42 3.13
N ARG A 39 -4.16 1.08 3.62
CA ARG A 39 -4.62 1.51 4.96
C ARG A 39 -3.69 1.00 6.06
N VAL A 40 -3.36 -0.29 6.04
CA VAL A 40 -2.48 -0.93 7.03
C VAL A 40 -1.10 -0.28 7.01
N GLN A 41 -0.51 -0.03 5.84
CA GLN A 41 0.81 0.60 5.78
C GLN A 41 0.82 2.08 6.17
N CYS A 42 -0.25 2.83 5.87
CA CYS A 42 -0.43 4.20 6.38
C CYS A 42 -0.57 4.22 7.90
N GLU A 43 -1.26 3.24 8.49
CA GLU A 43 -1.38 3.10 9.94
C GLU A 43 -0.04 2.72 10.58
N LEU A 44 0.69 1.74 10.02
CA LEU A 44 2.03 1.37 10.44
C LEU A 44 3.01 2.56 10.44
N ALA A 45 2.94 3.43 9.44
CA ALA A 45 3.80 4.60 9.35
C ALA A 45 3.58 5.61 10.49
N ARG A 46 2.41 5.56 11.15
CA ARG A 46 2.05 6.45 12.27
C ARG A 46 2.14 5.77 13.63
N THR A 47 2.20 4.44 13.66
CA THR A 47 2.27 3.63 14.87
C THR A 47 3.73 3.41 15.28
N SER A 48 4.05 3.61 16.56
CA SER A 48 5.40 3.34 17.06
C SER A 48 5.64 1.82 17.09
N PRO A 49 6.87 1.33 16.78
CA PRO A 49 7.23 -0.08 16.96
C PRO A 49 7.10 -0.61 18.38
N LEU A 50 6.95 0.29 19.37
CA LEU A 50 6.75 -0.06 20.77
C LEU A 50 5.26 -0.12 21.17
N ASP A 51 4.36 0.28 20.28
CA ASP A 51 2.92 0.26 20.56
C ASP A 51 2.37 -1.18 20.41
N PRO A 52 1.45 -1.62 21.28
CA PRO A 52 0.94 -2.99 21.25
C PRO A 52 0.31 -3.44 19.93
N GLY A 53 -0.22 -2.51 19.12
CA GLY A 53 -0.84 -2.82 17.83
C GLY A 53 0.13 -2.90 16.64
N TYR A 54 1.41 -2.57 16.83
CA TYR A 54 2.38 -2.55 15.73
C TYR A 54 2.61 -3.94 15.14
N GLU A 55 2.72 -4.96 15.98
CA GLU A 55 2.99 -6.34 15.55
C GLU A 55 1.82 -6.88 14.70
N ASP A 56 0.58 -6.70 15.16
CA ASP A 56 -0.61 -7.13 14.42
C ASP A 56 -0.73 -6.44 13.06
N LEU A 57 -0.49 -5.13 13.00
CA LEU A 57 -0.49 -4.37 11.76
C LEU A 57 0.64 -4.82 10.81
N SER A 58 1.82 -5.10 11.35
CA SER A 58 2.98 -5.54 10.58
C SER A 58 2.72 -6.91 9.95
N LEU A 59 2.21 -7.86 10.74
CA LEU A 59 1.82 -9.19 10.26
C LEU A 59 0.74 -9.10 9.20
N ARG A 60 -0.28 -8.25 9.39
CA ARG A 60 -1.33 -8.07 8.37
C ARG A 60 -0.78 -7.48 7.08
N SER A 61 0.17 -6.54 7.16
CA SER A 61 0.85 -6.00 5.99
C SER A 61 1.68 -7.07 5.26
N GLU A 62 2.35 -7.95 5.99
CA GLU A 62 3.14 -9.05 5.44
C GLU A 62 2.24 -10.08 4.76
N ASP A 63 1.15 -10.51 5.41
CA ASP A 63 0.19 -11.47 4.87
C ASP A 63 -0.39 -10.99 3.52
N LEU A 64 -0.84 -9.73 3.47
CA LEU A 64 -1.37 -9.12 2.26
C LEU A 64 -0.32 -9.04 1.14
N LEU A 65 0.93 -8.76 1.50
CA LEU A 65 2.02 -8.70 0.53
C LEU A 65 2.35 -10.10 0.01
N ASP A 66 2.44 -11.11 0.86
CA ASP A 66 2.72 -12.48 0.45
C ASP A 66 1.62 -13.04 -0.46
N GLU A 67 0.36 -12.70 -0.20
CA GLU A 67 -0.78 -13.14 -1.01
C GLU A 67 -0.83 -12.46 -2.40
N HIS A 68 -0.51 -11.16 -2.48
CA HIS A 68 -0.80 -10.36 -3.67
C HIS A 68 0.42 -9.79 -4.39
N ARG A 69 1.65 -10.01 -3.86
CA ARG A 69 2.91 -9.47 -4.40
C ARG A 69 3.05 -9.69 -5.90
N ASP A 70 2.83 -10.91 -6.39
CA ASP A 70 3.04 -11.23 -7.80
C ASP A 70 2.12 -10.41 -8.73
N THR A 71 0.87 -10.19 -8.28
CA THR A 71 -0.11 -9.37 -8.99
C THR A 71 0.25 -7.89 -8.92
N TRP A 72 0.63 -7.37 -7.75
CA TRP A 72 0.88 -5.94 -7.55
C TRP A 72 2.22 -5.46 -8.12
N VAL A 73 3.23 -6.33 -8.15
CA VAL A 73 4.52 -6.05 -8.81
C VAL A 73 4.35 -6.03 -10.34
N GLY A 74 3.24 -6.54 -10.88
CA GLY A 74 2.84 -6.32 -12.27
C GLY A 74 3.89 -6.77 -13.29
N GLY A 75 4.68 -7.79 -12.95
CA GLY A 75 5.78 -8.27 -13.80
C GLY A 75 6.96 -7.30 -13.94
N LEU A 76 7.15 -6.33 -13.02
CA LEU A 76 8.40 -5.59 -12.86
C LEU A 76 9.54 -6.60 -12.73
N ALA A 77 10.21 -6.84 -13.87
CA ALA A 77 11.27 -7.79 -14.21
C ALA A 77 11.53 -8.98 -13.25
N PRO A 78 11.76 -10.20 -13.75
CA PRO A 78 12.12 -11.37 -12.92
C PRO A 78 13.33 -11.15 -11.98
N ASP A 79 14.09 -10.06 -12.17
CA ASP A 79 15.23 -9.64 -11.37
C ASP A 79 14.91 -8.73 -10.17
N VAL A 80 13.65 -8.32 -9.95
CA VAL A 80 13.25 -7.59 -8.74
C VAL A 80 13.15 -8.57 -7.56
N LYS A 81 14.31 -8.88 -6.98
CA LYS A 81 14.44 -9.84 -5.88
C LYS A 81 13.81 -9.37 -4.57
N LYS A 82 13.61 -8.06 -4.39
CA LYS A 82 12.99 -7.43 -3.22
C LYS A 82 12.34 -6.10 -3.62
N ALA A 83 11.09 -6.15 -4.06
CA ALA A 83 10.27 -4.93 -4.09
C ALA A 83 9.98 -4.53 -2.63
N VAL A 84 10.40 -3.33 -2.23
CA VAL A 84 10.02 -2.76 -0.94
C VAL A 84 8.75 -1.97 -1.15
N PHE A 85 7.77 -2.12 -0.25
CA PHE A 85 6.55 -1.35 -0.29
C PHE A 85 6.53 -0.36 0.86
N GLU A 86 6.24 0.90 0.55
CA GLU A 86 6.04 1.96 1.50
C GLU A 86 4.66 2.59 1.29
N ARG A 87 3.84 2.56 2.35
CA ARG A 87 2.48 3.11 2.37
C ARG A 87 1.64 2.63 1.18
N GLY A 88 1.79 1.36 0.79
CA GLY A 88 1.02 0.70 -0.26
C GLY A 88 1.57 0.81 -1.70
N PHE A 89 2.75 1.38 -1.90
CA PHE A 89 3.38 1.57 -3.22
C PHE A 89 4.83 1.09 -3.22
N ILE A 90 5.34 0.71 -4.39
CA ILE A 90 6.73 0.30 -4.54
C ILE A 90 7.63 1.51 -4.29
N ALA A 91 8.59 1.35 -3.38
CA ALA A 91 9.61 2.33 -3.02
C ALA A 91 10.93 2.10 -3.79
#